data_AF-A0A8T3RAG6-F1
#
_entry.id   AF-A0A8T3RAG6-F1
#
_cell.length_a   1.000
_cell.length_b   1.000
_cell.length_c   1.000
_cell.angle_alpha   90.00
_cell.angle_beta   90.00
_cell.angle_gamma   90.00
#
_symmetry.space_group_name_H-M   'P 1'
#
loop_
_entity.id
_entity.type
_entity.pdbx_description
1 polymer ?
#
loop_
_entity_poly.entity_id
_entity_poly.type
_entity_poly.pdbx_seq_one_letter_code
_entity_poly.pdbx_strand_id
1 'polypeptide(L)'
;MTERSLALRSLAALLLLLWVILAVAILVAYRPGGPADVLVGATAAIPALVVAGALLWPPTGLDGCVRYAPIWLGLASALLIAPLLLLVLDALLAGGRQTLLPSLEVAYAAVLAFGTSCAFTALGIAGRLVPDRRLQSSRLITAAGIGSALTLLGTLAFGGVAIANEQRLRERAAPVSVWGPTDPELLPPSCHEPARLGPTAGVTIEATGSIDGEQVAQATILGERSGTSERWTGDLQGRFGQGELRYDSYGQRVMWSVDGGDAEPRPPDFLEALGGSGLTLDGPVLAAVSGPEGEPGTVAEDLGFDLFDGATARHCRRAIDGNTALNAVPALRWIAGQELEERSEALGEWRGEIDWWVFGDGQLGRAVVTVSGYPGEAFPATGVSAMLEAELSATHRGSEPPVPP
;
A
#
# COMPACT_ATOMS: atom_id res chain seq x y z
N MET A 1 -49.01 25.44 10.14
CA MET A 1 -47.90 24.63 9.58
C MET A 1 -48.39 23.20 9.54
N THR A 2 -48.38 22.52 8.39
CA THR A 2 -48.88 21.13 8.30
C THR A 2 -47.83 20.16 8.85
N GLU A 3 -48.27 19.03 9.45
CA GLU A 3 -47.37 17.99 10.00
C GLU A 3 -46.29 17.56 8.99
N ARG A 4 -46.67 17.45 7.70
CA ARG A 4 -45.75 17.12 6.61
C ARG A 4 -44.67 18.17 6.38
N SER A 5 -44.98 19.46 6.53
CA SER A 5 -43.97 20.51 6.41
C SER A 5 -42.95 20.45 7.55
N LEU A 6 -43.38 20.02 8.74
CA LEU A 6 -42.49 19.81 9.88
C LEU A 6 -41.58 18.59 9.63
N ALA A 7 -42.14 17.47 9.16
CA ALA A 7 -41.38 16.27 8.84
C ALA A 7 -40.31 16.49 7.75
N LEU A 8 -40.61 17.27 6.71
CA LEU A 8 -39.62 17.58 5.67
C LEU A 8 -38.52 18.51 6.18
N ARG A 9 -38.84 19.44 7.10
CA ARG A 9 -37.84 20.31 7.72
C ARG A 9 -36.95 19.56 8.69
N SER A 10 -37.48 18.60 9.46
CA SER A 10 -36.65 17.75 10.31
C SER A 10 -35.71 16.88 9.49
N LEU A 11 -36.18 16.35 8.35
CA LEU A 11 -35.34 15.58 7.43
C LEU A 11 -34.23 16.46 6.81
N ALA A 12 -34.56 17.68 6.39
CA ALA A 12 -33.58 18.65 5.92
C ALA A 12 -32.55 19.01 7.00
N ALA A 13 -32.99 19.17 8.26
CA ALA A 13 -32.10 19.45 9.39
C ALA A 13 -31.15 18.29 9.68
N LEU A 14 -31.65 17.05 9.61
CA LEU A 14 -30.83 15.85 9.75
C LEU A 14 -29.76 15.76 8.65
N LEU A 15 -30.16 15.94 7.38
CA LEU A 15 -29.22 15.93 6.25
C LEU A 15 -28.17 17.03 6.39
N LEU A 16 -28.57 18.24 6.79
CA LEU A 16 -27.66 19.35 7.05
C LEU A 16 -26.65 18.97 8.13
N LEU A 17 -27.13 18.42 9.26
CA LEU A 17 -26.26 18.00 10.35
C LEU A 17 -25.22 16.98 9.89
N LEU A 18 -25.64 15.96 9.14
CA LEU A 18 -24.74 14.91 8.64
C LEU A 18 -23.68 15.49 7.69
N TRP A 19 -24.06 16.37 6.75
CA TRP A 19 -23.10 17.03 5.86
C TRP A 19 -22.16 17.99 6.61
N VAL A 20 -22.65 18.70 7.62
CA VAL A 20 -21.81 19.59 8.45
C VAL A 20 -20.79 18.77 9.24
N ILE A 21 -21.20 17.65 9.85
CA ILE A 21 -20.28 16.77 10.58
C ILE A 21 -19.19 16.25 9.62
N LEU A 22 -19.57 15.79 8.43
CA LEU A 22 -18.62 15.32 7.42
C LEU A 22 -17.65 16.43 7.00
N ALA A 23 -18.15 17.63 6.71
CA ALA A 23 -17.33 18.77 6.30
C ALA A 23 -16.35 19.20 7.41
N VAL A 24 -16.80 19.22 8.66
CA VAL A 24 -15.95 19.54 9.82
C VAL A 24 -14.90 18.46 10.03
N ALA A 25 -15.27 17.17 9.93
CA ALA A 25 -14.33 16.06 10.03
C ALA A 25 -13.21 16.18 8.99
N ILE A 26 -13.57 16.44 7.73
CA ILE A 26 -12.60 16.66 6.65
C ILE A 26 -11.75 17.90 6.95
N LEU A 27 -12.35 19.05 7.27
CA LEU A 27 -11.61 20.29 7.52
C LEU A 27 -10.61 20.20 8.69
N VAL A 28 -10.95 19.46 9.73
CA VAL A 28 -10.11 19.33 10.93
C VAL A 28 -9.02 18.28 10.72
N ALA A 29 -9.39 17.08 10.26
CA ALA A 29 -8.51 15.92 10.26
C ALA A 29 -7.80 15.68 8.92
N TYR A 30 -8.30 16.21 7.80
CA TYR A 30 -7.63 16.08 6.51
C TYR A 30 -6.44 17.05 6.42
N ARG A 31 -5.25 16.54 6.73
CA ARG A 31 -3.99 17.29 6.77
C ARG A 31 -2.86 16.58 6.02
N PRO A 32 -2.97 16.35 4.71
CA PRO A 32 -1.88 15.75 3.95
C PRO A 32 -0.70 16.71 3.71
N GLY A 33 -0.79 17.99 4.13
CA GLY A 33 0.36 18.90 4.26
C GLY A 33 0.48 19.96 3.16
N GLY A 34 -0.62 20.31 2.50
CA GLY A 34 -0.66 21.28 1.39
C GLY A 34 -1.52 22.52 1.67
N PRO A 35 -1.27 23.66 1.00
CA PRO A 35 -2.19 24.81 1.04
C PRO A 35 -3.57 24.49 0.44
N ALA A 36 -3.64 23.43 -0.38
CA ALA A 36 -4.89 22.94 -0.97
C ALA A 36 -5.77 22.17 0.05
N ASP A 37 -5.25 21.76 1.21
CA ASP A 37 -6.03 21.09 2.26
C ASP A 37 -7.20 21.96 2.73
N VAL A 38 -6.95 23.29 2.84
CA VAL A 38 -7.97 24.27 3.21
C VAL A 38 -9.04 24.39 2.11
N LEU A 39 -8.65 24.27 0.84
CA LEU A 39 -9.59 24.30 -0.28
C LEU A 39 -10.43 23.03 -0.33
N VAL A 40 -9.85 21.87 -0.06
CA VAL A 40 -10.58 20.59 0.07
C VAL A 40 -11.59 20.67 1.20
N GLY A 41 -11.16 21.12 2.39
CA GLY A 41 -12.06 21.32 3.53
C GLY A 41 -13.16 22.36 3.26
N ALA A 42 -12.84 23.46 2.58
CA ALA A 42 -13.83 24.49 2.23
C ALA A 42 -14.86 23.97 1.20
N THR A 43 -14.42 23.22 0.19
CA THR A 43 -15.32 22.65 -0.82
C THR A 43 -16.16 21.50 -0.25
N ALA A 44 -15.69 20.79 0.78
CA ALA A 44 -16.47 19.79 1.50
C ALA A 44 -17.74 20.38 2.19
N ALA A 45 -17.79 21.70 2.39
CA ALA A 45 -18.98 22.37 2.93
C ALA A 45 -20.09 22.63 1.89
N ILE A 46 -19.81 22.47 0.58
CA ILE A 46 -20.79 22.73 -0.49
C ILE A 46 -22.09 21.92 -0.29
N PRO A 47 -22.05 20.60 -0.01
CA PRO A 47 -23.26 19.84 0.25
C PRO A 47 -24.10 20.36 1.41
N ALA A 48 -23.47 20.80 2.51
CA ALA A 48 -24.17 21.41 3.63
C ALA A 48 -24.88 22.71 3.22
N LEU A 49 -24.22 23.57 2.43
CA LEU A 49 -24.82 24.80 1.91
C LEU A 49 -26.02 24.52 0.99
N VAL A 50 -25.93 23.49 0.14
CA VAL A 50 -27.05 23.07 -0.70
C VAL A 50 -28.23 22.64 0.16
N VAL A 51 -28.01 21.74 1.12
CA VAL A 51 -29.09 21.21 1.96
C VAL A 51 -29.72 22.29 2.87
N ALA A 52 -28.95 23.30 3.29
CA ALA A 52 -29.49 24.45 4.01
C ALA A 52 -30.61 25.17 3.22
N GLY A 53 -30.56 25.14 1.89
CA GLY A 53 -31.63 25.64 1.03
C GLY A 53 -32.97 24.93 1.26
N ALA A 54 -32.96 23.63 1.57
CA ALA A 54 -34.18 22.86 1.82
C ALA A 54 -34.85 23.20 3.16
N LEU A 55 -34.11 23.78 4.12
CA LEU A 55 -34.70 24.33 5.35
C LEU A 55 -35.50 25.61 5.07
N LEU A 56 -34.94 26.49 4.23
CA LEU A 56 -35.59 27.73 3.80
C LEU A 56 -36.80 27.45 2.91
N TRP A 57 -36.66 26.48 2.00
CA TRP A 57 -37.68 26.11 1.02
C TRP A 57 -37.96 24.61 1.09
N PRO A 58 -38.83 24.14 2.02
CA PRO A 58 -39.14 22.72 2.14
C PRO A 58 -39.89 22.22 0.89
N PRO A 59 -39.58 21.01 0.39
CA PRO A 59 -40.15 20.45 -0.84
C PRO A 59 -41.63 20.04 -0.65
N THR A 60 -42.50 21.04 -0.68
CA THR A 60 -43.95 20.92 -0.46
C THR A 60 -44.72 21.21 -1.75
N GLY A 61 -46.00 20.82 -1.80
CA GLY A 61 -46.88 21.13 -2.95
C GLY A 61 -46.84 20.14 -4.10
N LEU A 62 -46.34 18.91 -3.88
CA LEU A 62 -46.56 17.77 -4.76
C LEU A 62 -47.82 17.00 -4.36
N ASP A 63 -48.64 16.68 -5.36
CA ASP A 63 -49.93 15.99 -5.26
C ASP A 63 -49.93 14.64 -6.00
N GLY A 64 -50.99 13.83 -5.80
CA GLY A 64 -51.15 12.52 -6.43
C GLY A 64 -50.10 11.49 -6.01
N CYS A 65 -49.67 10.64 -6.94
CA CYS A 65 -48.74 9.53 -6.70
C CYS A 65 -47.33 10.00 -6.26
N VAL A 66 -46.91 11.21 -6.63
CA VAL A 66 -45.57 11.75 -6.28
C VAL A 66 -45.57 12.52 -4.95
N ARG A 67 -46.67 12.49 -4.20
CA ARG A 67 -46.79 13.15 -2.89
C ARG A 67 -45.67 12.74 -1.92
N TYR A 68 -45.29 11.46 -1.88
CA TYR A 68 -44.30 10.98 -0.93
C TYR A 68 -42.86 11.00 -1.46
N ALA A 69 -42.64 11.40 -2.72
CA ALA A 69 -41.31 11.41 -3.34
C ALA A 69 -40.25 12.21 -2.56
N PRO A 70 -40.53 13.41 -2.01
CA PRO A 70 -39.52 14.14 -1.24
C PRO A 70 -39.09 13.42 0.04
N ILE A 71 -40.00 12.71 0.69
CA ILE A 71 -39.69 11.95 1.92
C ILE A 71 -38.74 10.81 1.57
N TRP A 72 -39.04 10.05 0.53
CA TRP A 72 -38.17 8.97 0.05
C TRP A 72 -36.81 9.47 -0.41
N LEU A 73 -36.75 10.60 -1.12
CA LEU A 73 -35.49 11.23 -1.53
C LEU A 73 -34.62 11.64 -0.34
N GLY A 74 -35.20 12.30 0.67
CA GLY A 74 -34.43 12.70 1.84
C GLY A 74 -34.01 11.51 2.70
N LEU A 75 -34.85 10.47 2.82
CA LEU A 75 -34.47 9.23 3.51
C LEU A 75 -33.36 8.48 2.78
N ALA A 76 -33.45 8.34 1.45
CA ALA A 76 -32.41 7.72 0.65
C ALA A 76 -31.08 8.48 0.80
N SER A 77 -31.11 9.82 0.76
CA SER A 77 -29.91 10.63 0.97
C SER A 77 -29.32 10.43 2.38
N ALA A 78 -30.16 10.35 3.41
CA ALA A 78 -29.72 10.11 4.78
C ALA A 78 -29.08 8.71 4.96
N LEU A 79 -29.67 7.70 4.31
CA LEU A 79 -29.15 6.33 4.30
C LEU A 79 -27.84 6.18 3.53
N LEU A 80 -27.57 7.05 2.55
CA LEU A 80 -26.31 7.06 1.80
C LEU A 80 -25.21 7.83 2.54
N ILE A 81 -25.53 8.98 3.14
CA ILE A 81 -24.53 9.81 3.81
C ILE A 81 -24.07 9.24 5.16
N ALA A 82 -24.94 8.55 5.91
CA ALA A 82 -24.57 7.97 7.19
C ALA A 82 -23.40 6.95 7.11
N PRO A 83 -23.44 5.92 6.23
CA PRO A 83 -22.31 5.02 6.08
C PRO A 83 -21.09 5.70 5.45
N LEU A 84 -21.29 6.64 4.52
CA LEU A 84 -20.21 7.44 3.95
C LEU A 84 -19.43 8.21 5.03
N LEU A 85 -20.14 8.81 5.97
CA LEU A 85 -19.55 9.53 7.09
C LEU A 85 -18.69 8.59 7.96
N LEU A 86 -19.17 7.39 8.26
CA LEU A 86 -18.40 6.41 9.04
C LEU A 86 -17.12 5.99 8.30
N LEU A 87 -17.22 5.69 7.01
CA LEU A 87 -16.05 5.31 6.19
C LEU A 87 -14.99 6.41 6.13
N VAL A 88 -15.41 7.67 5.97
CA VAL A 88 -14.49 8.81 5.97
C VAL A 88 -13.88 9.02 7.35
N LEU A 89 -14.64 8.86 8.43
CA LEU A 89 -14.11 8.97 9.79
C LEU A 89 -13.07 7.88 10.08
N ASP A 90 -13.32 6.64 9.70
CA ASP A 90 -12.35 5.53 9.88
C ASP A 90 -11.05 5.79 9.09
N ALA A 91 -11.15 6.27 7.85
CA ALA A 91 -10.00 6.64 7.04
C ALA A 91 -9.19 7.81 7.66
N LEU A 92 -9.88 8.80 8.24
CA LEU A 92 -9.23 9.92 8.94
C LEU A 92 -8.57 9.47 10.23
N LEU A 93 -9.20 8.56 10.99
CA LEU A 93 -8.66 8.00 12.24
C LEU A 93 -7.44 7.09 11.99
N ALA A 94 -7.37 6.43 10.83
CA ALA A 94 -6.21 5.65 10.38
C ALA A 94 -4.99 6.52 9.99
N GLY A 95 -4.99 7.81 10.33
CA GLY A 95 -3.85 8.72 10.19
C GLY A 95 -3.88 9.62 8.97
N GLY A 96 -4.98 9.68 8.22
CA GLY A 96 -5.20 10.69 7.17
C GLY A 96 -4.19 10.71 6.02
N ARG A 97 -3.37 9.65 5.90
CA ARG A 97 -2.36 9.49 4.83
C ARG A 97 -2.96 8.95 3.53
N GLN A 98 -4.21 8.50 3.56
CA GLN A 98 -4.92 7.95 2.40
C GLN A 98 -5.77 9.02 1.72
N THR A 99 -6.06 8.81 0.44
CA THR A 99 -7.01 9.59 -0.34
C THR A 99 -8.37 9.65 0.37
N LEU A 100 -9.02 10.81 0.39
CA LEU A 100 -10.38 10.98 0.96
C LEU A 100 -11.42 10.04 0.34
N LEU A 101 -11.16 9.61 -0.90
CA LEU A 101 -11.96 8.65 -1.65
C LEU A 101 -11.05 7.48 -1.98
N PRO A 102 -10.91 6.50 -1.06
CA PRO A 102 -9.97 5.40 -1.20
C PRO A 102 -10.35 4.45 -2.34
N SER A 103 -11.62 4.46 -2.77
CA SER A 103 -12.11 3.61 -3.84
C SER A 103 -13.18 4.29 -4.71
N LEU A 104 -13.42 3.73 -5.89
CA LEU A 104 -14.46 4.19 -6.83
C LEU A 104 -15.86 4.01 -6.24
N GLU A 105 -16.08 2.98 -5.44
CA GLU A 105 -17.34 2.70 -4.76
C GLU A 105 -17.67 3.81 -3.74
N VAL A 106 -16.69 4.24 -2.96
CA VAL A 106 -16.86 5.35 -2.00
C VAL A 106 -17.12 6.66 -2.74
N ALA A 107 -16.39 6.94 -3.82
CA ALA A 107 -16.63 8.10 -4.66
C ALA A 107 -18.04 8.11 -5.26
N TYR A 108 -18.49 6.96 -5.78
CA TYR A 108 -19.83 6.80 -6.35
C TYR A 108 -20.91 7.00 -5.28
N ALA A 109 -20.74 6.42 -4.09
CA ALA A 109 -21.66 6.60 -2.97
C ALA A 109 -21.75 8.08 -2.54
N ALA A 110 -20.63 8.80 -2.50
CA ALA A 110 -20.60 10.23 -2.21
C ALA A 110 -21.36 11.07 -3.24
N VAL A 111 -21.15 10.80 -4.54
CA VAL A 111 -21.85 11.48 -5.62
C VAL A 111 -23.36 11.18 -5.57
N LEU A 112 -23.76 9.94 -5.29
CA LEU A 112 -25.18 9.59 -5.12
C LEU A 112 -25.81 10.26 -3.89
N ALA A 113 -25.12 10.27 -2.74
CA ALA A 113 -25.58 10.95 -1.54
C ALA A 113 -25.79 12.44 -1.80
N PHE A 114 -24.83 13.08 -2.47
CA PHE A 114 -24.91 14.49 -2.82
C PHE A 114 -25.99 14.78 -3.87
N GLY A 115 -26.10 13.94 -4.91
CA GLY A 115 -27.11 14.09 -5.96
C GLY A 115 -28.54 13.96 -5.44
N THR A 116 -28.79 13.01 -4.53
CA THR A 116 -30.09 12.86 -3.86
C THR A 116 -30.41 14.06 -2.95
N SER A 117 -29.42 14.60 -2.23
CA SER A 117 -29.54 15.85 -1.46
C SER A 117 -29.85 17.07 -2.34
N CYS A 118 -29.20 17.16 -3.52
CA CYS A 118 -29.46 18.20 -4.51
C CYS A 118 -30.88 18.11 -5.06
N ALA A 119 -31.34 16.92 -5.45
CA ALA A 119 -32.70 16.70 -5.94
C ALA A 119 -33.76 17.05 -4.88
N PHE A 120 -33.54 16.65 -3.62
CA PHE A 120 -34.40 17.00 -2.50
C PHE A 120 -34.52 18.53 -2.32
N THR A 121 -33.39 19.24 -2.37
CA THR A 121 -33.34 20.71 -2.26
C THR A 121 -33.99 21.39 -3.47
N ALA A 122 -33.70 20.90 -4.68
CA ALA A 122 -34.19 21.47 -5.93
C ALA A 122 -35.71 21.40 -6.04
N LEU A 123 -36.36 20.37 -5.50
CA LEU A 123 -37.82 20.30 -5.42
C LEU A 123 -38.42 21.46 -4.61
N GLY A 124 -37.75 21.87 -3.53
CA GLY A 124 -38.13 23.04 -2.73
C GLY A 124 -37.99 24.35 -3.50
N ILE A 125 -36.86 24.53 -4.18
CA ILE A 125 -36.56 25.71 -5.00
C ILE A 125 -37.54 25.82 -6.18
N ALA A 126 -37.80 24.72 -6.90
CA ALA A 126 -38.73 24.70 -8.02
C ALA A 126 -40.18 25.05 -7.59
N GLY A 127 -40.58 24.65 -6.39
CA GLY A 127 -41.88 25.02 -5.82
C GLY A 127 -42.04 26.53 -5.59
N ARG A 128 -40.93 27.25 -5.37
CA ARG A 128 -40.89 28.73 -5.31
C ARG A 128 -40.96 29.37 -6.69
N LEU A 129 -40.23 28.82 -7.66
CA LEU A 129 -40.13 29.38 -9.02
C LEU A 129 -41.40 29.18 -9.84
N VAL A 130 -42.09 28.06 -9.64
CA VAL A 130 -43.35 27.74 -10.33
C VAL A 130 -44.46 27.60 -9.28
N PRO A 131 -45.07 28.69 -8.79
CA PRO A 131 -46.00 28.65 -7.66
C PRO A 131 -47.39 28.05 -8.00
N ASP A 132 -47.74 27.91 -9.29
CA ASP A 132 -48.98 27.25 -9.70
C ASP A 132 -48.89 25.72 -9.52
N ARG A 133 -49.79 25.16 -8.71
CA ARG A 133 -49.85 23.72 -8.42
C ARG A 133 -50.32 22.89 -9.60
N ARG A 134 -51.02 23.50 -10.57
CA ARG A 134 -51.51 22.79 -11.77
C ARG A 134 -50.39 22.46 -12.75
N LEU A 135 -49.25 23.15 -12.68
CA LEU A 135 -48.08 22.97 -13.55
C LEU A 135 -47.07 21.97 -12.95
N GLN A 136 -47.55 20.81 -12.51
CA GLN A 136 -46.72 19.81 -11.82
C GLN A 136 -45.55 19.30 -12.68
N SER A 137 -45.77 19.05 -13.97
CA SER A 137 -44.70 18.59 -14.88
C SER A 137 -43.61 19.64 -15.03
N SER A 138 -43.97 20.92 -15.13
CA SER A 138 -43.00 22.03 -15.22
C SER A 138 -42.16 22.15 -13.96
N ARG A 139 -42.76 21.98 -12.78
CA ARG A 139 -42.04 21.92 -11.50
C ARG A 139 -41.03 20.80 -11.45
N LEU A 140 -41.41 19.59 -11.87
CA LEU A 140 -40.52 18.42 -11.85
C LEU A 140 -39.35 18.61 -12.83
N ILE A 141 -39.60 19.13 -14.03
CA ILE A 141 -38.54 19.44 -15.01
C ILE A 141 -37.59 20.51 -14.46
N THR A 142 -38.13 21.57 -13.84
CA THR A 142 -37.33 22.65 -13.23
C THR A 142 -36.49 22.11 -12.08
N ALA A 143 -37.07 21.27 -11.21
CA ALA A 143 -36.36 20.63 -10.11
C ALA A 143 -35.26 19.69 -10.61
N ALA A 144 -35.52 18.91 -11.65
CA ALA A 144 -34.53 18.03 -12.27
C ALA A 144 -33.35 18.85 -12.84
N GLY A 145 -33.64 19.94 -13.56
CA GLY A 145 -32.61 20.83 -14.11
C GLY A 145 -31.74 21.46 -13.01
N ILE A 146 -32.36 22.02 -11.97
CA ILE A 146 -31.64 22.62 -10.83
C ILE A 146 -30.84 21.56 -10.08
N GLY A 147 -31.44 20.40 -9.79
CA GLY A 147 -30.78 19.31 -9.07
C GLY A 147 -29.55 18.78 -9.81
N SER A 148 -29.66 18.54 -11.12
CA SER A 148 -28.55 18.11 -11.96
C SER A 148 -27.44 19.17 -12.02
N ALA A 149 -27.80 20.45 -12.17
CA ALA A 149 -26.82 21.54 -12.19
C ALA A 149 -26.06 21.66 -10.86
N LEU A 150 -26.76 21.62 -9.73
CA LEU A 150 -26.14 21.65 -8.39
C LEU A 150 -25.23 20.45 -8.16
N THR A 151 -25.69 19.26 -8.55
CA THR A 151 -24.90 18.02 -8.43
C THR A 151 -23.61 18.13 -9.25
N LEU A 152 -23.72 18.52 -10.52
CA LEU A 152 -22.58 18.65 -11.42
C LEU A 152 -21.58 19.69 -10.91
N LEU A 153 -22.04 20.89 -10.57
CA LEU A 153 -21.18 21.98 -10.10
C LEU A 153 -20.50 21.63 -8.77
N GLY A 154 -21.24 21.06 -7.81
CA GLY A 154 -20.66 20.68 -6.52
C GLY A 154 -19.68 19.51 -6.66
N THR A 155 -19.97 18.53 -7.50
CA THR A 155 -19.07 17.38 -7.75
C THR A 155 -17.81 17.83 -8.48
N LEU A 156 -17.91 18.73 -9.46
CA LEU A 156 -16.75 19.30 -10.14
C LEU A 156 -15.89 20.16 -9.20
N ALA A 157 -16.52 20.98 -8.35
CA ALA A 157 -15.80 21.82 -7.40
C ALA A 157 -15.04 20.98 -6.36
N PHE A 158 -15.72 20.03 -5.72
CA PHE A 158 -15.08 19.17 -4.71
C PHE A 158 -14.12 18.17 -5.34
N GLY A 159 -14.59 17.42 -6.35
CA GLY A 159 -13.80 16.39 -7.03
C GLY A 159 -12.58 16.98 -7.76
N GLY A 160 -12.72 18.13 -8.41
CA GLY A 160 -11.61 18.81 -9.07
C GLY A 160 -10.52 19.25 -8.08
N VAL A 161 -10.91 19.83 -6.95
CA VAL A 161 -9.97 20.22 -5.89
C VAL A 161 -9.32 19.00 -5.24
N ALA A 162 -10.09 17.94 -4.97
CA ALA A 162 -9.58 16.70 -4.41
C ALA A 162 -8.56 16.01 -5.35
N ILE A 163 -8.87 15.90 -6.65
CA ILE A 163 -7.98 15.33 -7.67
C ILE A 163 -6.71 16.17 -7.84
N ALA A 164 -6.85 17.50 -7.90
CA ALA A 164 -5.69 18.39 -8.01
C ALA A 164 -4.79 18.33 -6.76
N ASN A 165 -5.38 18.16 -5.58
CA ASN A 165 -4.62 17.94 -4.34
C ASN A 165 -3.87 16.61 -4.39
N GLU A 166 -4.55 15.54 -4.79
CA GLU A 166 -3.96 14.20 -4.93
C GLU A 166 -2.79 14.18 -5.91
N GLN A 167 -2.93 14.83 -7.08
CA GLN A 167 -1.84 14.95 -8.04
C GLN A 167 -0.63 15.68 -7.44
N ARG A 168 -0.85 16.78 -6.71
CA ARG A 168 0.24 17.49 -6.02
C ARG A 168 0.89 16.70 -4.89
N LEU A 169 0.14 15.82 -4.21
CA LEU A 169 0.69 14.96 -3.17
C LEU A 169 1.57 13.87 -3.78
N ARG A 170 1.18 13.30 -4.93
CA ARG A 170 2.00 12.33 -5.66
C ARG A 170 3.33 12.89 -6.15
N GLU A 171 3.40 14.19 -6.41
CA GLU A 171 4.63 14.88 -6.81
C GLU A 171 5.56 15.18 -5.63
N ARG A 172 5.12 14.98 -4.38
CA ARG A 172 5.95 15.17 -3.19
C ARG A 172 6.52 13.83 -2.74
N ALA A 173 7.83 13.80 -2.49
CA ALA A 173 8.42 12.70 -1.74
C ALA A 173 7.69 12.56 -0.40
N ALA A 174 7.35 11.33 -0.01
CA ALA A 174 6.71 11.09 1.29
C ALA A 174 7.59 11.71 2.39
N PRO A 175 7.02 12.39 3.40
CA PRO A 175 7.82 12.99 4.47
C PRO A 175 8.57 11.94 5.31
N VAL A 176 8.13 10.67 5.25
CA VAL A 176 8.77 9.50 5.86
C VAL A 176 8.54 8.32 4.93
N SER A 177 9.59 7.62 4.52
CA SER A 177 9.51 6.39 3.72
C SER A 177 9.88 5.20 4.60
N VAL A 178 9.19 4.07 4.39
CA VAL A 178 9.57 2.79 5.02
C VAL A 178 10.93 2.30 4.50
N TRP A 179 11.37 2.82 3.36
CA TRP A 179 12.63 2.47 2.73
C TRP A 179 13.81 3.34 3.15
N GLY A 180 13.62 4.37 3.97
CA GLY A 180 14.73 5.21 4.45
C GLY A 180 14.49 6.71 4.30
N PRO A 181 15.55 7.52 4.38
CA PRO A 181 15.43 8.97 4.31
C PRO A 181 14.88 9.45 2.96
N THR A 182 14.01 10.46 3.01
CA THR A 182 13.42 11.11 1.82
C THR A 182 13.98 12.51 1.55
N ASP A 183 15.05 12.87 2.26
CA ASP A 183 15.78 14.12 2.05
C ASP A 183 16.50 14.07 0.69
N PRO A 184 16.14 14.93 -0.29
CA PRO A 184 16.75 14.93 -1.61
C PRO A 184 18.21 15.38 -1.62
N GLU A 185 18.69 16.04 -0.55
CA GLU A 185 20.10 16.43 -0.43
C GLU A 185 20.97 15.26 0.04
N LEU A 186 20.37 14.21 0.61
CA LEU A 186 21.05 13.03 1.08
C LEU A 186 21.30 12.04 -0.08
N LEU A 187 22.41 12.24 -0.78
CA LEU A 187 22.80 11.37 -1.89
C LEU A 187 23.22 9.98 -1.37
N PRO A 188 22.67 8.89 -1.93
CA PRO A 188 23.14 7.55 -1.61
C PRO A 188 24.62 7.34 -1.99
N PRO A 189 25.36 6.54 -1.19
CA PRO A 189 26.77 6.29 -1.43
C PRO A 189 26.99 5.59 -2.76
N SER A 190 28.22 5.66 -3.29
CA SER A 190 28.58 5.02 -4.56
C SER A 190 28.57 3.48 -4.46
N CYS A 191 28.46 2.79 -5.60
CA CYS A 191 28.49 1.32 -5.64
C CYS A 191 29.84 0.69 -5.22
N HIS A 192 30.88 1.52 -5.02
CA HIS A 192 32.19 1.09 -4.51
C HIS A 192 32.34 1.30 -3.00
N GLU A 193 31.43 2.05 -2.39
CA GLU A 193 31.40 2.21 -0.94
C GLU A 193 30.66 1.04 -0.30
N PRO A 194 31.15 0.52 0.85
CA PRO A 194 30.52 -0.60 1.51
C PRO A 194 29.14 -0.21 2.03
N ALA A 195 28.11 -0.91 1.57
CA ALA A 195 26.78 -0.85 2.14
C ALA A 195 26.78 -1.37 3.58
N ARG A 196 25.74 -1.04 4.34
CA ARG A 196 25.57 -1.51 5.73
C ARG A 196 24.16 -2.03 5.95
N LEU A 197 23.99 -2.80 7.01
CA LEU A 197 22.66 -3.10 7.53
C LEU A 197 22.32 -2.09 8.63
N GLY A 198 21.07 -1.61 8.64
CA GLY A 198 20.55 -0.82 9.76
C GLY A 198 20.54 -1.64 11.06
N PRO A 199 20.38 -1.03 12.24
CA PRO A 199 20.26 -1.77 13.49
C PRO A 199 18.92 -2.52 13.61
N THR A 200 17.87 -2.03 12.95
CA THR A 200 16.55 -2.66 12.88
C THR A 200 16.11 -2.78 11.42
N ALA A 201 15.26 -3.76 11.11
CA ALA A 201 14.54 -3.86 9.83
C ALA A 201 13.40 -4.89 9.91
N GLY A 202 12.34 -4.67 9.14
CA GLY A 202 11.48 -5.75 8.65
C GLY A 202 12.07 -6.27 7.33
N VAL A 203 12.35 -7.57 7.25
CA VAL A 203 13.00 -8.21 6.10
C VAL A 203 12.03 -9.19 5.47
N THR A 204 11.75 -9.02 4.18
CA THR A 204 10.98 -9.97 3.37
C THR A 204 11.89 -10.54 2.31
N ILE A 205 11.85 -11.86 2.12
CA ILE A 205 12.52 -12.54 1.02
C ILE A 205 11.48 -13.34 0.26
N GLU A 206 11.37 -13.11 -1.04
CA GLU A 206 10.56 -13.92 -1.94
C GLU A 206 11.50 -14.59 -2.93
N ALA A 207 11.31 -15.89 -3.18
CA ALA A 207 12.17 -16.66 -4.04
C ALA A 207 11.33 -17.59 -4.91
N THR A 208 11.77 -17.80 -6.15
CA THR A 208 11.14 -18.73 -7.09
C THR A 208 12.19 -19.54 -7.83
N GLY A 209 11.80 -20.77 -8.20
CA GLY A 209 12.57 -21.62 -9.11
C GLY A 209 11.70 -22.02 -10.29
N SER A 210 12.27 -21.93 -11.50
CA SER A 210 11.61 -22.34 -12.73
C SER A 210 12.48 -23.24 -13.58
N ILE A 211 11.85 -24.13 -14.34
CA ILE A 211 12.48 -25.02 -15.32
C ILE A 211 11.74 -24.86 -16.64
N ASP A 212 12.47 -24.55 -17.71
CA ASP A 212 11.92 -24.30 -19.05
C ASP A 212 10.76 -23.26 -19.06
N GLY A 213 10.81 -22.31 -18.11
CA GLY A 213 9.81 -21.26 -17.92
C GLY A 213 8.59 -21.66 -17.07
N GLU A 214 8.48 -22.91 -16.63
CA GLU A 214 7.44 -23.35 -15.68
C GLU A 214 7.96 -23.18 -14.25
N GLN A 215 7.21 -22.46 -13.41
CA GLN A 215 7.52 -22.33 -11.99
C GLN A 215 7.34 -23.69 -11.30
N VAL A 216 8.40 -24.18 -10.65
CA VAL A 216 8.43 -25.47 -9.96
C VAL A 216 8.50 -25.33 -8.45
N ALA A 217 8.90 -24.17 -7.93
CA ALA A 217 8.94 -23.90 -6.49
C ALA A 217 8.89 -22.40 -6.18
N GLN A 218 8.45 -22.09 -4.96
CA GLN A 218 8.41 -20.76 -4.36
C GLN A 218 8.74 -20.87 -2.88
N ALA A 219 9.49 -19.90 -2.37
CA ALA A 219 9.71 -19.74 -0.94
C ALA A 219 9.50 -18.28 -0.54
N THR A 220 8.91 -18.07 0.63
CA THR A 220 8.69 -16.75 1.21
C THR A 220 9.23 -16.75 2.63
N ILE A 221 10.03 -15.76 2.99
CA ILE A 221 10.53 -15.54 4.34
C ILE A 221 10.08 -14.15 4.80
N LEU A 222 9.49 -14.11 5.99
CA LEU A 222 9.12 -12.88 6.69
C LEU A 222 9.92 -12.81 7.98
N GLY A 223 10.66 -11.74 8.16
CA GLY A 223 11.60 -11.60 9.25
C GLY A 223 11.64 -10.20 9.85
N GLU A 224 12.15 -10.17 11.08
CA GLU A 224 12.40 -8.97 11.85
C GLU A 224 13.80 -9.04 12.42
N ARG A 225 14.48 -7.92 12.35
CA ARG A 225 15.80 -7.74 12.95
C ARG A 225 15.78 -6.57 13.92
N SER A 226 16.35 -6.78 15.10
CA SER A 226 16.51 -5.75 16.13
C SER A 226 17.83 -5.94 16.89
N GLY A 227 18.81 -5.12 16.53
CA GLY A 227 20.18 -5.23 17.00
C GLY A 227 20.80 -6.57 16.60
N THR A 228 21.11 -7.39 17.59
CA THR A 228 21.64 -8.76 17.42
C THR A 228 20.57 -9.83 17.53
N SER A 229 19.30 -9.45 17.62
CA SER A 229 18.17 -10.39 17.66
C SER A 229 17.52 -10.44 16.28
N GLU A 230 17.08 -11.63 15.91
CA GLU A 230 16.47 -11.89 14.62
C GLU A 230 15.37 -12.93 14.79
N ARG A 231 14.20 -12.68 14.22
CA ARG A 231 13.09 -13.64 14.18
C ARG A 231 12.59 -13.73 12.77
N TRP A 232 12.33 -14.92 12.28
CA TRP A 232 11.67 -15.08 10.99
C TRP A 232 10.88 -16.37 10.89
N THR A 233 9.95 -16.34 9.94
CA THR A 233 9.16 -17.48 9.49
C THR A 233 9.36 -17.66 7.99
N GLY A 234 9.52 -18.89 7.55
CA GLY A 234 9.67 -19.27 6.16
C GLY A 234 8.54 -20.22 5.74
N ASP A 235 8.06 -20.07 4.52
CA ASP A 235 7.12 -20.99 3.88
C ASP A 235 7.73 -21.42 2.53
N LEU A 236 7.77 -22.72 2.28
CA LEU A 236 8.20 -23.31 1.02
C LEU A 236 7.00 -24.03 0.40
N GLN A 237 6.75 -23.78 -0.88
CA GLN A 237 5.74 -24.47 -1.66
C GLN A 237 6.28 -24.82 -3.05
N GLY A 238 6.16 -26.07 -3.46
CA GLY A 238 6.59 -26.46 -4.79
C GLY A 238 6.56 -27.96 -5.06
N ARG A 239 6.96 -28.30 -6.28
CA ARG A 239 7.12 -29.68 -6.75
C ARG A 239 8.17 -30.45 -5.94
N PHE A 240 9.11 -29.77 -5.29
CA PHE A 240 10.22 -30.37 -4.56
C PHE A 240 10.07 -30.38 -3.05
N GLY A 241 8.99 -29.80 -2.52
CA GLY A 241 8.74 -29.77 -1.09
C GLY A 241 7.67 -28.77 -0.71
N GLN A 242 7.10 -29.01 0.47
CA GLN A 242 6.29 -28.04 1.18
C GLN A 242 6.75 -28.04 2.63
N GLY A 243 6.78 -26.88 3.28
CA GLY A 243 7.09 -26.83 4.70
C GLY A 243 7.15 -25.43 5.27
N GLU A 244 7.00 -25.37 6.59
CA GLU A 244 7.08 -24.12 7.36
C GLU A 244 8.33 -24.16 8.22
N LEU A 245 9.04 -23.04 8.29
CA LEU A 245 10.25 -22.88 9.10
C LEU A 245 10.07 -21.72 10.05
N ARG A 246 10.56 -21.87 11.27
CA ARG A 246 10.61 -20.78 12.23
C ARG A 246 11.98 -20.71 12.87
N TYR A 247 12.48 -19.49 12.95
CA TYR A 247 13.74 -19.15 13.60
C TYR A 247 13.53 -17.99 14.56
N ASP A 248 14.10 -18.12 15.75
CA ASP A 248 14.17 -17.06 16.74
C ASP A 248 15.58 -17.04 17.34
N SER A 249 16.25 -15.90 17.24
CA SER A 249 17.54 -15.63 17.85
C SER A 249 17.46 -14.44 18.80
N TYR A 250 17.84 -14.67 20.05
CA TYR A 250 17.99 -13.64 21.07
C TYR A 250 19.38 -13.72 21.70
N GLY A 251 20.30 -12.92 21.19
CA GLY A 251 21.70 -12.93 21.63
C GLY A 251 22.41 -14.23 21.24
N GLN A 252 22.61 -15.13 22.21
CA GLN A 252 23.30 -16.42 22.01
C GLN A 252 22.32 -17.61 22.04
N ARG A 253 21.02 -17.37 22.14
CA ARG A 253 20.00 -18.43 22.12
C ARG A 253 19.31 -18.44 20.77
N VAL A 254 19.39 -19.59 20.10
CA VAL A 254 18.71 -19.83 18.84
C VAL A 254 17.69 -20.94 19.05
N MET A 255 16.47 -20.69 18.58
CA MET A 255 15.37 -21.64 18.55
C MET A 255 14.96 -21.88 17.10
N TRP A 256 14.73 -23.15 16.77
CA TRP A 256 14.39 -23.59 15.42
C TRP A 256 13.21 -24.53 15.44
N SER A 257 12.26 -24.36 14.53
CA SER A 257 11.16 -25.29 14.31
C SER A 257 10.91 -25.50 12.81
N VAL A 258 10.44 -26.70 12.48
CA VAL A 258 10.03 -27.12 11.14
C VAL A 258 8.62 -27.69 11.23
N ASP A 259 7.78 -27.37 10.24
CA ASP A 259 6.43 -27.87 10.04
C ASP A 259 5.52 -27.76 11.28
N GLY A 260 5.64 -26.64 12.00
CA GLY A 260 4.86 -26.36 13.20
C GLY A 260 5.22 -27.23 14.41
N GLY A 261 6.37 -27.93 14.37
CA GLY A 261 6.89 -28.71 15.49
C GLY A 261 7.32 -27.84 16.67
N ASP A 262 7.64 -28.49 17.79
CA ASP A 262 8.18 -27.79 18.96
C ASP A 262 9.53 -27.14 18.62
N ALA A 263 9.74 -25.92 19.09
CA ALA A 263 10.99 -25.22 18.87
C ALA A 263 12.14 -25.86 19.66
N GLU A 264 13.19 -26.28 18.96
CA GLU A 264 14.38 -26.89 19.52
C GLU A 264 15.54 -25.89 19.63
N PRO A 265 16.33 -25.92 20.71
CA PRO A 265 17.51 -25.09 20.83
C PRO A 265 18.59 -25.53 19.84
N ARG A 266 19.22 -24.56 19.16
CA ARG A 266 20.32 -24.78 18.21
C ARG A 266 21.56 -23.96 18.61
N PRO A 267 22.76 -24.36 18.16
CA PRO A 267 23.96 -23.54 18.29
C PRO A 267 23.81 -22.17 17.60
N PRO A 268 24.46 -21.09 18.08
CA PRO A 268 24.40 -19.77 17.46
C PRO A 268 24.88 -19.73 16.00
N ASP A 269 25.86 -20.58 15.68
CA ASP A 269 26.46 -20.77 14.36
C ASP A 269 25.69 -21.77 13.48
N PHE A 270 24.53 -22.28 13.93
CA PHE A 270 23.72 -23.26 13.21
C PHE A 270 23.38 -22.81 11.78
N LEU A 271 23.21 -21.51 11.55
CA LEU A 271 23.00 -20.92 10.23
C LEU A 271 24.25 -20.22 9.66
N GLU A 272 25.38 -20.16 10.38
CA GLU A 272 26.65 -19.69 9.78
C GLU A 272 27.17 -20.69 8.75
N ALA A 273 26.85 -21.98 8.91
CA ALA A 273 26.97 -22.99 7.86
C ALA A 273 26.17 -22.63 6.59
N LEU A 274 25.24 -21.67 6.66
CA LEU A 274 24.51 -21.16 5.50
C LEU A 274 25.22 -20.01 4.75
N GLY A 275 26.42 -19.59 5.17
CA GLY A 275 27.33 -18.80 4.33
C GLY A 275 27.53 -17.33 4.71
N GLY A 276 27.15 -16.90 5.93
CA GLY A 276 27.37 -15.52 6.39
C GLY A 276 27.83 -15.44 7.85
N SER A 277 28.69 -14.48 8.16
CA SER A 277 29.06 -14.13 9.54
C SER A 277 28.04 -13.13 10.12
N GLY A 278 27.38 -13.46 11.22
CA GLY A 278 26.54 -12.54 11.99
C GLY A 278 25.02 -12.73 11.84
N LEU A 279 24.40 -12.15 10.82
CA LEU A 279 22.93 -12.12 10.61
C LEU A 279 22.52 -13.10 9.51
N THR A 280 21.34 -13.72 9.63
CA THR A 280 20.98 -14.89 8.82
C THR A 280 20.09 -14.57 7.62
N LEU A 281 19.36 -13.44 7.61
CA LEU A 281 18.52 -13.03 6.47
C LEU A 281 19.22 -12.11 5.46
N ASP A 282 19.60 -10.90 5.88
CA ASP A 282 20.15 -9.84 5.02
C ASP A 282 21.69 -9.74 5.11
N GLY A 283 22.31 -10.42 6.08
CA GLY A 283 23.75 -10.54 6.26
C GLY A 283 24.47 -11.20 5.08
N PRO A 284 24.04 -12.38 4.61
CA PRO A 284 24.72 -13.06 3.51
C PRO A 284 24.58 -12.30 2.18
N VAL A 285 23.44 -11.64 1.95
CA VAL A 285 23.26 -10.71 0.83
C VAL A 285 24.25 -9.55 0.91
N LEU A 286 24.41 -8.94 2.09
CA LEU A 286 25.40 -7.87 2.28
C LEU A 286 26.83 -8.36 1.98
N ALA A 287 27.17 -9.59 2.40
CA ALA A 287 28.47 -10.19 2.11
C ALA A 287 28.68 -10.38 0.59
N ALA A 288 27.65 -10.87 -0.12
CA ALA A 288 27.71 -11.07 -1.57
C ALA A 288 27.87 -9.76 -2.36
N VAL A 289 27.17 -8.68 -1.97
CA VAL A 289 27.32 -7.37 -2.63
C VAL A 289 28.64 -6.68 -2.26
N SER A 290 29.20 -6.96 -1.09
CA SER A 290 30.53 -6.47 -0.71
C SER A 290 31.62 -7.17 -1.54
N GLY A 291 31.46 -8.47 -1.76
CA GLY A 291 32.40 -9.30 -2.53
C GLY A 291 33.64 -9.68 -1.72
N PRO A 292 34.48 -10.59 -2.24
CA PRO A 292 35.72 -10.99 -1.57
C PRO A 292 36.70 -9.81 -1.48
N GLU A 293 37.24 -9.58 -0.28
CA GLU A 293 38.23 -8.53 -0.06
C GLU A 293 39.46 -8.73 -0.96
N GLY A 294 39.76 -7.75 -1.81
CA GLY A 294 41.01 -7.72 -2.59
C GLY A 294 40.98 -8.41 -3.95
N GLU A 295 39.84 -8.89 -4.45
CA GLU A 295 39.74 -9.38 -5.84
C GLU A 295 39.43 -8.25 -6.84
N PRO A 296 40.34 -7.93 -7.78
CA PRO A 296 40.18 -6.80 -8.70
C PRO A 296 39.21 -7.01 -9.88
N GLY A 297 38.39 -8.08 -9.86
CA GLY A 297 37.66 -8.57 -11.04
C GLY A 297 36.14 -8.36 -11.06
N THR A 298 35.51 -8.04 -9.93
CA THR A 298 34.03 -7.95 -9.82
C THR A 298 33.59 -6.55 -9.37
N VAL A 299 33.93 -5.56 -10.20
CA VAL A 299 33.55 -4.16 -9.98
C VAL A 299 32.03 -4.04 -10.11
N ALA A 300 31.40 -3.43 -9.10
CA ALA A 300 29.98 -3.11 -9.14
C ALA A 300 29.70 -2.06 -10.23
N GLU A 301 28.72 -2.32 -11.08
CA GLU A 301 28.18 -1.37 -12.04
C GLU A 301 27.20 -0.43 -11.35
N ASP A 302 27.30 0.88 -11.64
CA ASP A 302 26.35 1.90 -11.16
C ASP A 302 25.30 2.14 -12.26
N LEU A 303 24.07 1.74 -11.97
CA LEU A 303 22.92 1.85 -12.88
C LEU A 303 22.12 3.13 -12.67
N GLY A 304 22.56 4.00 -11.75
CA GLY A 304 21.95 5.30 -11.47
C GLY A 304 21.10 5.29 -10.19
N PHE A 305 20.03 6.09 -10.20
CA PHE A 305 19.18 6.29 -9.02
C PHE A 305 17.74 5.89 -9.29
N ASP A 306 17.15 5.21 -8.32
CA ASP A 306 15.75 4.85 -8.26
C ASP A 306 15.06 5.52 -7.07
N LEU A 307 13.73 5.63 -7.13
CA LEU A 307 12.91 6.24 -6.10
C LEU A 307 11.92 5.22 -5.51
N PHE A 308 12.02 4.97 -4.21
CA PHE A 308 11.15 4.06 -3.46
C PHE A 308 10.37 4.82 -2.39
N ASP A 309 9.08 5.04 -2.62
CA ASP A 309 8.20 5.79 -1.70
C ASP A 309 8.81 7.17 -1.31
N GLY A 310 9.44 7.84 -2.29
CA GLY A 310 10.13 9.12 -2.07
C GLY A 310 11.55 9.04 -1.51
N ALA A 311 12.03 7.86 -1.12
CA ALA A 311 13.43 7.66 -0.72
C ALA A 311 14.28 7.33 -1.96
N THR A 312 15.34 8.11 -2.16
CA THR A 312 16.29 7.86 -3.26
C THR A 312 17.25 6.74 -2.89
N ALA A 313 17.47 5.81 -3.81
CA ALA A 313 18.47 4.76 -3.69
C ALA A 313 19.36 4.71 -4.93
N ARG A 314 20.63 4.36 -4.75
CA ARG A 314 21.53 4.05 -5.86
C ARG A 314 21.37 2.58 -6.22
N HIS A 315 21.15 2.33 -7.50
CA HIS A 315 21.02 0.99 -8.07
C HIS A 315 22.40 0.51 -8.52
N CYS A 316 22.85 -0.58 -7.94
CA CYS A 316 24.12 -1.20 -8.23
C CYS A 316 23.92 -2.63 -8.71
N ARG A 317 24.85 -3.13 -9.52
CA ARG A 317 24.81 -4.50 -10.05
C ARG A 317 26.17 -5.17 -10.05
N ARG A 318 26.19 -6.49 -9.87
CA ARG A 318 27.39 -7.32 -10.01
C ARG A 318 27.02 -8.69 -10.58
N ALA A 319 27.87 -9.22 -11.45
CA ALA A 319 27.78 -10.60 -11.90
C ALA A 319 28.17 -11.59 -10.78
N ILE A 320 27.40 -12.66 -10.64
CA ILE A 320 27.61 -13.72 -9.64
C ILE A 320 27.47 -15.10 -10.28
N ASP A 321 28.00 -16.11 -9.60
CA ASP A 321 27.76 -17.51 -9.94
C ASP A 321 26.64 -18.13 -9.07
N GLY A 322 26.25 -19.37 -9.40
CA GLY A 322 25.20 -20.07 -8.66
C GLY A 322 25.53 -20.29 -7.19
N ASN A 323 26.80 -20.56 -6.86
CA ASN A 323 27.23 -20.77 -5.48
C ASN A 323 27.10 -19.48 -4.66
N THR A 324 27.50 -18.34 -5.24
CA THR A 324 27.33 -17.02 -4.61
C THR A 324 25.86 -16.69 -4.41
N ALA A 325 24.98 -16.99 -5.39
CA ALA A 325 23.54 -16.75 -5.25
C ALA A 325 22.90 -17.56 -4.12
N LEU A 326 23.24 -18.85 -4.04
CA LEU A 326 22.72 -19.73 -2.98
C LEU A 326 23.23 -19.32 -1.60
N ASN A 327 24.51 -18.95 -1.49
CA ASN A 327 25.06 -18.46 -0.24
C ASN A 327 24.51 -17.08 0.17
N ALA A 328 24.14 -16.25 -0.80
CA ALA A 328 23.57 -14.93 -0.55
C ALA A 328 22.14 -14.99 -0.01
N VAL A 329 21.31 -15.92 -0.51
CA VAL A 329 19.86 -15.94 -0.22
C VAL A 329 19.42 -17.30 0.32
N PRO A 330 19.09 -17.41 1.63
CA PRO A 330 18.67 -18.68 2.24
C PRO A 330 17.48 -19.35 1.54
N ALA A 331 16.51 -18.56 1.08
CA ALA A 331 15.32 -19.06 0.38
C ALA A 331 15.66 -19.81 -0.92
N LEU A 332 16.71 -19.40 -1.64
CA LEU A 332 17.16 -20.09 -2.85
C LEU A 332 17.74 -21.47 -2.53
N ARG A 333 18.45 -21.62 -1.40
CA ARG A 333 18.94 -22.93 -0.94
C ARG A 333 17.80 -23.88 -0.60
N TRP A 334 16.70 -23.38 -0.04
CA TRP A 334 15.54 -24.21 0.27
C TRP A 334 14.84 -24.69 -1.00
N ILE A 335 14.70 -23.81 -1.99
CA ILE A 335 14.14 -24.16 -3.30
C ILE A 335 15.02 -25.18 -4.03
N ALA A 336 16.34 -25.02 -3.95
CA ALA A 336 17.30 -25.98 -4.48
C ALA A 336 17.25 -27.33 -3.72
N GLY A 337 16.91 -27.32 -2.44
CA GLY A 337 16.86 -28.53 -1.61
C GLY A 337 18.23 -28.97 -1.07
N GLN A 338 18.26 -29.74 0.01
CA GLN A 338 19.50 -30.10 0.72
C GLN A 338 20.43 -31.03 -0.09
N GLU A 339 19.90 -31.81 -1.04
CA GLU A 339 20.71 -32.70 -1.90
C GLU A 339 21.59 -31.92 -2.90
N LEU A 340 21.30 -30.64 -3.15
CA LEU A 340 22.02 -29.80 -4.11
C LEU A 340 23.35 -29.27 -3.54
N GLU A 341 23.52 -29.27 -2.21
CA GLU A 341 24.77 -28.87 -1.54
C GLU A 341 25.91 -29.88 -1.80
N GLU A 342 25.57 -31.17 -1.94
CA GLU A 342 26.50 -32.21 -2.38
C GLU A 342 26.85 -32.11 -3.88
N ARG A 343 26.10 -31.33 -4.67
CA ARG A 343 26.24 -31.16 -6.14
C ARG A 343 26.78 -29.77 -6.55
N SER A 344 27.44 -29.06 -5.63
CA SER A 344 27.95 -27.68 -5.76
C SER A 344 28.85 -27.40 -6.98
N GLU A 345 29.49 -28.41 -7.58
CA GLU A 345 30.30 -28.24 -8.80
C GLU A 345 29.44 -27.82 -10.02
N ALA A 346 28.22 -28.34 -10.16
CA ALA A 346 27.33 -27.99 -11.28
C ALA A 346 26.76 -26.56 -11.18
N LEU A 347 26.58 -26.06 -9.95
CA LEU A 347 26.11 -24.70 -9.68
C LEU A 347 27.21 -23.64 -9.89
N GLY A 348 28.48 -24.03 -9.80
CA GLY A 348 29.61 -23.16 -10.12
C GLY A 348 29.65 -22.73 -11.59
N GLU A 349 28.94 -23.42 -12.49
CA GLU A 349 28.81 -23.03 -13.91
C GLU A 349 27.62 -22.09 -14.17
N TRP A 350 26.69 -21.98 -13.24
CA TRP A 350 25.55 -21.07 -13.37
C TRP A 350 26.02 -19.63 -13.34
N ARG A 351 25.35 -18.78 -14.11
CA ARG A 351 25.69 -17.36 -14.24
C ARG A 351 24.46 -16.51 -14.00
N GLY A 352 24.70 -15.35 -13.41
CA GLY A 352 23.64 -14.42 -13.09
C GLY A 352 24.16 -13.14 -12.49
N GLU A 353 23.25 -12.42 -11.86
CA GLU A 353 23.47 -11.06 -11.39
C GLU A 353 22.82 -10.89 -10.01
N ILE A 354 23.45 -10.05 -9.19
CA ILE A 354 22.83 -9.44 -8.03
C ILE A 354 22.70 -7.94 -8.28
N ASP A 355 21.48 -7.47 -8.25
CA ASP A 355 21.11 -6.06 -8.24
C ASP A 355 20.83 -5.66 -6.80
N TRP A 356 21.31 -4.51 -6.35
CA TRP A 356 21.02 -4.01 -5.02
C TRP A 356 20.85 -2.51 -4.97
N TRP A 357 20.10 -2.06 -3.98
CA TRP A 357 19.76 -0.67 -3.77
C TRP A 357 20.24 -0.20 -2.41
N VAL A 358 21.14 0.79 -2.42
CA VAL A 358 21.65 1.45 -1.22
C VAL A 358 20.99 2.82 -1.10
N PHE A 359 20.44 3.13 0.07
CA PHE A 359 19.70 4.36 0.30
C PHE A 359 20.61 5.47 0.85
N GLY A 360 20.07 6.70 0.97
CA GLY A 360 20.84 7.87 1.44
C GLY A 360 21.49 7.70 2.83
N ASP A 361 20.96 6.80 3.68
CA ASP A 361 21.55 6.43 4.97
C ASP A 361 22.71 5.42 4.87
N GLY A 362 23.09 5.02 3.65
CA GLY A 362 24.11 4.03 3.36
C GLY A 362 23.70 2.59 3.63
N GLN A 363 22.40 2.35 3.85
CA GLN A 363 21.89 1.03 4.18
C GLN A 363 21.36 0.29 2.96
N LEU A 364 21.59 -1.02 2.91
CA LEU A 364 20.96 -1.92 1.96
C LEU A 364 19.46 -1.98 2.23
N GLY A 365 18.65 -1.61 1.24
CA GLY A 365 17.19 -1.67 1.37
C GLY A 365 16.55 -2.72 0.48
N ARG A 366 17.11 -3.01 -0.69
CA ARG A 366 16.58 -4.04 -1.60
C ARG A 366 17.73 -4.79 -2.27
N ALA A 367 17.53 -6.06 -2.56
CA ALA A 367 18.39 -6.83 -3.45
C ALA A 367 17.57 -7.79 -4.30
N VAL A 368 17.95 -7.97 -5.55
CA VAL A 368 17.37 -8.96 -6.47
C VAL A 368 18.50 -9.83 -6.96
N VAL A 369 18.33 -11.14 -6.83
CA VAL A 369 19.30 -12.16 -7.22
C VAL A 369 18.66 -12.98 -8.32
N THR A 370 19.37 -13.15 -9.42
CA THR A 370 18.92 -14.01 -10.53
C THR A 370 20.09 -14.83 -11.01
N VAL A 371 19.94 -16.15 -11.04
CA VAL A 371 20.93 -17.06 -11.65
C VAL A 371 20.24 -18.09 -12.52
N SER A 372 20.88 -18.44 -13.63
CA SER A 372 20.37 -19.45 -14.54
C SER A 372 21.48 -20.36 -15.04
N GLY A 373 21.10 -21.56 -15.45
CA GLY A 373 22.02 -22.54 -15.97
C GLY A 373 21.33 -23.82 -16.39
N TYR A 374 22.13 -24.79 -16.83
CA TYR A 374 21.64 -26.12 -17.13
C TYR A 374 21.29 -26.84 -15.81
N PRO A 375 20.05 -27.33 -15.61
CA PRO A 375 19.66 -28.00 -14.37
C PRO A 375 20.42 -29.31 -14.13
N GLY A 376 20.78 -30.03 -15.20
CA GLY A 376 21.54 -31.28 -15.14
C GLY A 376 21.01 -32.28 -14.12
N GLU A 377 21.93 -33.01 -13.48
CA GLU A 377 21.62 -33.84 -12.30
C GLU A 377 21.43 -32.99 -11.05
N ALA A 378 21.67 -31.67 -11.07
CA ALA A 378 21.56 -30.84 -9.87
C ALA A 378 20.09 -30.74 -9.42
N PHE A 379 19.13 -30.63 -10.35
CA PHE A 379 17.71 -30.55 -10.01
C PHE A 379 16.99 -31.90 -10.02
N PRO A 380 15.93 -32.09 -9.20
CA PRO A 380 15.14 -33.33 -9.20
C PRO A 380 14.29 -33.54 -10.48
N ALA A 381 14.34 -32.60 -11.42
CA ALA A 381 13.57 -32.61 -12.66
C ALA A 381 14.46 -32.30 -13.87
N THR A 382 14.15 -32.93 -15.01
CA THR A 382 14.86 -32.74 -16.28
C THR A 382 14.35 -31.49 -17.00
N GLY A 383 15.27 -30.68 -17.53
CA GLY A 383 14.94 -29.52 -18.38
C GLY A 383 16.15 -29.04 -19.17
N VAL A 384 15.94 -28.09 -20.07
CA VAL A 384 17.01 -27.47 -20.89
C VAL A 384 17.62 -26.28 -20.17
N SER A 385 16.81 -25.53 -19.43
CA SER A 385 17.25 -24.38 -18.63
C SER A 385 16.50 -24.32 -17.31
N ALA A 386 17.21 -23.94 -16.25
CA ALA A 386 16.63 -23.63 -14.96
C ALA A 386 17.05 -22.23 -14.52
N MET A 387 16.19 -21.57 -13.79
CA MET A 387 16.39 -20.22 -13.27
C MET A 387 15.93 -20.17 -11.83
N LEU A 388 16.75 -19.53 -11.00
CA LEU A 388 16.46 -19.19 -9.62
C LEU A 388 16.44 -17.67 -9.51
N GLU A 389 15.38 -17.16 -8.91
CA GLU A 389 15.19 -15.73 -8.69
C GLU A 389 14.81 -15.49 -7.24
N ALA A 390 15.38 -14.47 -6.61
CA ALA A 390 14.93 -14.01 -5.31
C ALA A 390 14.99 -12.50 -5.18
N GLU A 391 14.06 -11.96 -4.42
CA GLU A 391 13.99 -10.56 -4.03
C GLU A 391 14.03 -10.47 -2.51
N LEU A 392 14.96 -9.67 -1.98
CA LEU A 392 15.03 -9.26 -0.59
C LEU A 392 14.63 -7.79 -0.47
N SER A 393 13.76 -7.49 0.50
CA SER A 393 13.36 -6.14 0.87
C SER A 393 13.56 -5.93 2.37
N ALA A 394 14.35 -4.93 2.75
CA ALA A 394 14.58 -4.48 4.12
C ALA A 394 13.93 -3.09 4.31
N THR A 395 12.84 -3.05 5.06
CA THR A 395 12.05 -1.85 5.35
C THR A 395 12.09 -1.50 6.84
N HIS A 396 11.53 -0.34 7.21
CA HIS A 396 11.53 0.19 8.57
C HIS A 396 12.93 0.34 9.19
N ARG A 397 13.95 0.56 8.35
CA ARG A 397 15.34 0.52 8.78
C ARG A 397 15.69 1.72 9.66
N GLY A 398 16.17 1.45 10.89
CA GLY A 398 16.44 2.49 11.88
C GLY A 398 15.21 2.96 12.67
N SER A 399 14.05 2.31 12.49
CA SER A 399 12.85 2.46 13.31
C SER A 399 12.39 1.10 13.84
N GLU A 400 11.60 1.07 14.91
CA GLU A 400 11.06 -0.19 15.42
C GLU A 400 10.09 -0.77 14.37
N PRO A 401 10.29 -2.00 13.88
CA PRO A 401 9.40 -2.60 12.91
C PRO A 401 8.00 -2.83 13.53
N PRO A 402 6.91 -2.75 12.75
CA PRO A 402 5.59 -3.08 13.25
C PRO A 402 5.55 -4.55 13.66
N VAL A 403 5.09 -4.83 14.88
CA VAL A 403 4.92 -6.20 15.38
C VAL A 403 4.04 -6.97 14.39
N PRO A 404 4.45 -8.16 13.90
CA PRO A 404 3.64 -8.95 12.99
C PRO A 404 2.37 -9.38 13.74
N PRO A 405 1.22 -9.48 13.05
CA PRO A 405 -0.02 -9.93 13.67
C PRO A 405 0.07 -11.33 14.31
#